data_AF-K1Y4C6-F1
#
_entry.id   AF-K1Y4C6-F1
#
_cell.length_a   1.000
_cell.length_b   1.000
_cell.length_c   1.000
_cell.angle_alpha   90.00
_cell.angle_beta   90.00
_cell.angle_gamma   90.00
#
_symmetry.space_group_name_H-M   'P 1'
#
loop_
_entity.id
_entity.type
_entity.pdbx_description
1 polymer ?
#
loop_
_entity_poly.entity_id
_entity_poly.type
_entity_poly.pdbx_seq_one_letter_code
_entity_poly.pdbx_strand_id
1 'polypeptide(L)' 'MIVAGGLPVFFNDQIVGGIGCSSGHADQDEVVSRAGVDALSEHLKK' A
#
# COMPACT_ATOMS: atom_id res chain seq x y z
N MET A 1 16.64 11.48 -2.86
CA MET A 1 15.70 11.01 -3.90
C MET A 1 14.58 10.27 -3.17
N ILE A 2 13.32 10.51 -3.51
CA ILE A 2 12.19 9.72 -3.01
C ILE A 2 11.90 8.64 -4.07
N VAL A 3 11.73 7.39 -3.63
CA VAL A 3 11.50 6.22 -4.49
C VAL A 3 10.11 5.67 -4.18
N ALA A 4 9.36 5.28 -5.22
CA ALA A 4 8.04 4.69 -5.07
C ALA A 4 8.11 3.30 -4.39
N GLY A 5 6.97 2.81 -3.90
CA GLY A 5 6.87 1.51 -3.21
C GLY A 5 6.19 1.59 -1.85
N GLY A 6 6.07 2.78 -1.24
CA GLY A 6 5.29 3.01 -0.01
C GLY A 6 3.92 3.61 -0.29
N LEU A 7 2.86 3.06 0.31
CA LEU A 7 1.48 3.56 0.18
C LEU A 7 0.82 3.78 1.56
N PRO A 8 0.00 4.83 1.73
CA PRO A 8 -0.78 5.02 2.94
C PRO A 8 -1.92 3.99 3.03
N VAL A 9 -2.25 3.56 4.24
CA VAL A 9 -3.43 2.74 4.53
C VAL A 9 -4.51 3.64 5.13
N PHE A 10 -5.70 3.62 4.52
CA PHE A 10 -6.86 4.38 4.97
C PHE A 10 -7.89 3.49 5.66
N PHE A 11 -8.51 4.00 6.73
CA PHE A 11 -9.71 3.44 7.34
C PHE A 11 -10.62 4.61 7.78
N ASN A 12 -11.88 4.61 7.34
CA ASN A 12 -12.83 5.72 7.57
C ASN A 12 -12.22 7.10 7.24
N ASP A 13 -11.63 7.23 6.04
CA ASP A 13 -10.95 8.44 5.55
C ASP A 13 -9.77 8.94 6.39
N GLN A 14 -9.31 8.15 7.37
CA GLN A 14 -8.12 8.45 8.18
C GLN A 14 -6.95 7.58 7.78
N ILE A 15 -5.75 8.17 7.73
CA ILE A 15 -4.51 7.42 7.57
C ILE A 15 -4.19 6.74 8.90
N VAL A 16 -4.18 5.41 8.89
CA VAL A 16 -3.93 4.59 10.09
C VAL A 16 -2.56 3.89 10.06
N GLY A 17 -1.83 4.03 8.95
CA GLY A 17 -0.50 3.45 8.79
C GLY A 17 -0.01 3.53 7.35
N GLY A 18 1.04 2.76 7.05
CA GLY A 18 1.59 2.62 5.72
C GLY A 18 2.05 1.19 5.45
N ILE A 19 2.01 0.80 4.18
CA ILE A 19 2.57 -0.45 3.66
C ILE A 19 3.70 -0.12 2.70
N GLY A 20 4.73 -0.97 2.65
CA GLY A 20 5.85 -0.82 1.73
C GLY A 20 6.41 -2.15 1.26
N CYS A 21 6.84 -2.19 0.01
CA CYS A 21 7.61 -3.26 -0.60
C CYS A 21 8.94 -2.70 -1.09
N SER A 22 10.02 -3.49 -1.03
CA SER A 22 11.35 -3.08 -1.52
C SER A 22 12.12 -4.30 -2.02
N SER A 23 12.14 -4.46 -3.33
CA SER A 23 13.02 -5.42 -4.02
C SER A 23 13.07 -5.22 -5.53
N GLY A 24 11.94 -4.88 -6.15
CA GLY A 24 11.80 -4.77 -7.60
C GLY A 24 12.24 -3.41 -8.13
N HIS A 25 11.82 -3.10 -9.35
CA HIS A 25 11.77 -1.72 -9.80
C HIS A 25 10.71 -0.96 -9.00
N ALA A 26 10.88 0.36 -8.87
CA ALA A 26 10.02 1.19 -8.03
C ALA A 26 8.52 1.09 -8.40
N ASP A 27 8.20 0.87 -9.68
CA ASP A 27 6.84 0.62 -10.18
C ASP A 27 6.30 -0.76 -9.75
N GLN A 28 7.14 -1.80 -9.78
CA GLN A 28 6.79 -3.15 -9.31
C GLN A 28 6.53 -3.16 -7.80
N ASP A 29 7.36 -2.47 -7.03
CA ASP A 29 7.17 -2.33 -5.58
C ASP A 29 5.87 -1.60 -5.24
N GLU A 30 5.49 -0.57 -6.02
CA GLU A 30 4.21 0.12 -5.86
C GLU A 30 3.00 -0.80 -6.17
N VAL A 31 3.09 -1.62 -7.22
CA VAL A 31 2.04 -2.61 -7.58
C VAL A 31 1.83 -3.62 -6.45
N VAL A 32 2.91 -4.13 -5.84
CA VAL A 32 2.81 -5.07 -4.72
C VAL A 32 2.19 -4.40 -3.50
N SER A 33 2.64 -3.20 -3.14
CA SER A 33 2.05 -2.43 -2.04
C SER A 33 0.57 -2.12 -2.29
N ARG A 34 0.18 -1.80 -3.53
CA ARG A 34 -1.21 -1.55 -3.91
C ARG A 34 -2.08 -2.79 -3.69
N ALA A 35 -1.63 -3.95 -4.14
CA ALA A 35 -2.34 -5.21 -3.94
C ALA A 35 -2.58 -5.52 -2.46
N GLY A 36 -1.62 -5.19 -1.59
CA GLY A 36 -1.79 -5.31 -0.13
C GLY A 36 -2.85 -4.36 0.44
N VAL A 37 -2.86 -3.09 0.02
CA VAL A 37 -3.90 -2.12 0.42
C VAL A 37 -5.28 -2.59 -0.03
N ASP A 38 -5.42 -3.06 -1.26
CA ASP A 38 -6.68 -3.48 -1.84
C ASP A 38 -7.24 -4.71 -1.10
N ALA A 39 -6.41 -5.73 -0.86
CA ALA A 39 -6.81 -6.93 -0.13
C ALA A 39 -7.23 -6.63 1.32
N LEU A 40 -6.51 -5.74 2.02
CA LEU A 40 -6.89 -5.29 3.35
C LEU A 40 -8.22 -4.53 3.31
N SER A 41 -8.39 -3.62 2.35
CA SER A 41 -9.63 -2.84 2.18
C SER A 41 -10.83 -3.74 1.92
N GLU A 42 -10.67 -4.81 1.13
CA GLU A 42 -11.71 -5.82 0.93
C GLU A 42 -12.01 -6.62 2.19
N HIS A 43 -10.98 -6.99 2.97
CA HIS A 43 -11.15 -7.71 4.23
C HIS A 43 -11.94 -6.90 5.27
N LEU A 44 -11.68 -5.59 5.36
CA LEU A 44 -12.31 -4.70 6.34
C LEU A 44 -13.75 -4.28 5.99
N LYS A 45 -14.21 -4.54 4.75
CA LYS A 45 -15.60 -4.29 4.32
C LYS A 45 -16.59 -5.38 4.78
N LYS A 46 -16.10 -6.50 5.30
CA LYS A 46 -16.91 -7.58 5.87
C LYS A 46 -17.32 -7.26 7.29
#